data_AF-A0A3C0UDH0-F1
#
_entry.id   AF-A0A3C0UDH0-F1
#
_cell.length_a   1.000
_cell.length_b   1.000
_cell.length_c   1.000
_cell.angle_alpha   90.00
_cell.angle_beta   90.00
_cell.angle_gamma   90.00
#
_symmetry.space_group_name_H-M   'P 1'
#
loop_
_entity.id
_entity.type
_entity.pdbx_description
1 polymer ?
#
loop_
_entity_poly.entity_id
_entity_poly.type
_entity_poly.pdbx_seq_one_letter_code
_entity_poly.pdbx_strand_id
1 'polypeptide(L)'
;MLSSANWYYGLIIISLALLVLSLRYRRDWKLLVLHINVAAIIHPFEILVLIILNGYQYLPGILPDPKLDNYLGSYISNSLIVPASAVIINAFSLPQGYTLGFAALFTGIDWYFTVLGIYKHLWWKSIYTGIGISVLYAMSKRIWAGLQEKRPSLLVRLLVIYLTYTPIYTIILFLLNKGGHLFRFQVQWAGELEKVHQGLFYVYLFITGIIVTLSIGLKLRLRYRLLGIVVLVLLNWAIGQYDIFVSQVAGISAHQLILVTIIAVFITILLFLMAKLNYLFP
;
A
#
# COMPACT_ATOMS: atom_id res chain seq x y z
N MET A 1 3.58 18.88 27.19
CA MET A 1 3.57 18.67 25.73
C MET A 1 2.78 17.39 25.46
N LEU A 2 1.86 17.38 24.49
CA LEU A 2 1.18 16.14 24.10
C LEU A 2 2.22 15.17 23.53
N SER A 3 2.11 13.88 23.86
CA SER A 3 2.96 12.85 23.25
C SER A 3 2.77 12.88 21.73
N SER A 4 3.86 12.71 20.97
CA SER A 4 3.84 12.58 19.51
C SER A 4 2.76 11.60 19.04
N ALA A 5 2.57 10.50 19.79
CA ALA A 5 1.62 9.45 19.48
C ALA A 5 0.17 9.96 19.38
N ASN A 6 -0.20 10.97 20.18
CA ASN A 6 -1.56 11.51 20.21
C ASN A 6 -1.96 12.12 18.86
N TRP A 7 -1.03 12.75 18.15
CA TRP A 7 -1.28 13.31 16.82
C TRP A 7 -1.57 12.21 15.80
N TYR A 8 -0.79 11.13 15.83
CA TYR A 8 -0.98 9.99 14.94
C TYR A 8 -2.26 9.21 15.27
N TYR A 9 -2.63 9.05 16.54
CA TYR A 9 -3.93 8.52 16.92
C TYR A 9 -5.09 9.40 16.42
N GLY A 10 -4.93 10.72 16.46
CA GLY A 10 -5.87 11.67 15.85
C GLY A 10 -6.04 11.41 14.36
N LEU A 11 -4.94 11.25 13.61
CA LEU A 11 -4.98 10.92 12.17
C LEU A 11 -5.69 9.59 11.91
N ILE A 12 -5.44 8.56 12.73
CA ILE A 12 -6.14 7.27 12.63
C ILE A 12 -7.65 7.46 12.82
N ILE A 13 -8.06 8.12 13.91
CA ILE A 13 -9.49 8.31 14.22
C ILE A 13 -10.18 9.10 13.11
N ILE A 14 -9.58 10.20 12.64
CA ILE A 14 -10.12 11.01 11.54
C ILE A 14 -10.21 10.17 10.27
N SER A 15 -9.19 9.38 9.93
CA SER A 15 -9.19 8.55 8.73
C SER A 15 -10.34 7.52 8.72
N LEU A 16 -10.56 6.85 9.87
CA LEU A 16 -11.65 5.89 10.03
C LEU A 16 -13.01 6.58 9.95
N ALA A 17 -13.15 7.76 10.57
CA ALA A 17 -14.38 8.56 10.48
C ALA A 17 -14.67 8.95 9.03
N LEU A 18 -13.71 9.49 8.29
CA LEU A 18 -13.86 9.87 6.88
C LEU A 18 -14.26 8.66 6.01
N LEU A 19 -13.63 7.51 6.23
CA LEU A 19 -13.93 6.28 5.47
C LEU A 19 -15.33 5.76 5.78
N VAL A 20 -15.71 5.67 7.06
CA VAL A 20 -17.04 5.22 7.49
C VAL A 20 -18.13 6.17 6.99
N LEU A 21 -17.93 7.48 7.09
CA LEU A 21 -18.88 8.47 6.57
C LEU A 21 -19.07 8.34 5.06
N SER A 22 -17.98 8.17 4.32
CA SER A 22 -18.01 8.00 2.86
C SER A 22 -18.76 6.73 2.44
N LEU A 23 -18.48 5.60 3.11
CA LEU A 23 -19.16 4.32 2.87
C LEU A 23 -20.64 4.38 3.25
N ARG A 24 -20.99 5.03 4.37
CA ARG A 24 -22.40 5.20 4.78
C ARG A 24 -23.17 6.09 3.82
N TYR A 25 -22.54 7.16 3.34
CA TYR A 25 -23.16 8.11 2.42
C TYR A 25 -23.45 7.49 1.04
N ARG A 26 -22.45 6.85 0.42
CA ARG A 26 -22.60 6.25 -0.92
C ARG A 26 -23.20 4.84 -0.92
N ARG A 27 -23.02 4.08 0.15
CA ARG A 27 -23.34 2.64 0.23
C ARG A 27 -22.70 1.82 -0.91
N ASP A 28 -21.49 2.20 -1.31
CA ASP A 28 -20.75 1.59 -2.42
C ASP A 28 -19.37 1.10 -1.94
N TRP A 29 -19.19 -0.22 -1.93
CA TRP A 29 -17.95 -0.89 -1.52
C TRP A 29 -16.78 -0.62 -2.48
N LYS A 30 -17.03 -0.10 -3.70
CA LYS A 30 -15.96 0.40 -4.58
C LYS A 30 -15.13 1.50 -3.93
N LEU A 31 -15.67 2.21 -2.93
CA LEU A 31 -14.90 3.19 -2.16
C LEU A 31 -13.78 2.53 -1.33
N LEU A 32 -13.96 1.30 -0.83
CA LEU A 32 -12.87 0.55 -0.20
C LEU A 32 -11.81 0.14 -1.22
N VAL A 33 -12.24 -0.30 -2.42
CA VAL A 33 -11.30 -0.58 -3.51
C VAL A 33 -10.51 0.69 -3.86
N LEU A 34 -11.17 1.83 -3.99
CA LEU A 34 -10.53 3.13 -4.22
C LEU A 34 -9.51 3.46 -3.12
N HIS A 35 -9.88 3.31 -1.84
CA HIS A 35 -8.98 3.53 -0.70
C HIS A 35 -7.68 2.73 -0.84
N ILE A 36 -7.81 1.42 -1.09
CA ILE A 36 -6.68 0.51 -1.24
C ILE A 36 -5.83 0.87 -2.48
N ASN A 37 -6.48 1.22 -3.59
CA ASN A 37 -5.78 1.62 -4.82
C ASN A 37 -4.98 2.91 -4.64
N VAL A 38 -5.53 3.89 -3.91
CA VAL A 38 -4.84 5.14 -3.60
C VAL A 38 -3.64 4.88 -2.69
N ALA A 39 -3.78 4.02 -1.67
CA ALA A 39 -2.66 3.59 -0.84
C ALA A 39 -1.54 2.92 -1.66
N ALA A 40 -1.91 2.02 -2.58
CA ALA A 40 -0.97 1.32 -3.45
C ALA A 40 -0.15 2.25 -4.35
N ILE A 41 -0.72 3.38 -4.80
CA ILE A 41 -0.01 4.36 -5.63
C ILE A 41 1.06 5.10 -4.82
N ILE A 42 0.83 5.32 -3.53
CA ILE A 42 1.78 6.01 -2.66
C ILE A 42 2.99 5.12 -2.33
N HIS A 43 2.79 3.80 -2.19
CA HIS A 43 3.85 2.91 -1.72
C HIS A 43 5.14 2.92 -2.57
N PRO A 44 5.14 2.86 -3.92
CA PRO A 44 6.36 2.98 -4.71
C PRO A 44 7.10 4.30 -4.49
N PHE A 45 6.35 5.38 -4.31
CA PHE A 45 6.90 6.70 -4.02
C PHE A 45 7.59 6.70 -2.64
N GLU A 46 6.98 6.09 -1.64
CA GLU A 46 7.55 5.95 -0.30
C GLU A 46 8.87 5.16 -0.31
N ILE A 47 8.97 4.10 -1.10
CA ILE A 47 10.23 3.34 -1.21
C ILE A 47 11.36 4.17 -1.78
N LEU A 48 11.07 4.95 -2.83
CA LEU A 48 12.08 5.81 -3.42
C LEU A 48 12.46 6.93 -2.44
N VAL A 49 11.47 7.65 -1.90
CA VAL A 49 11.72 8.87 -1.14
C VAL A 49 12.09 8.59 0.32
N LEU A 50 11.31 7.80 1.06
CA LEU A 50 11.60 7.49 2.46
C LEU A 50 12.79 6.53 2.57
N ILE A 51 12.75 5.39 1.87
CA ILE A 51 13.68 4.29 2.18
C ILE A 51 15.01 4.44 1.44
N ILE A 52 14.98 4.66 0.13
CA ILE A 52 16.22 4.71 -0.68
C ILE A 52 16.92 6.05 -0.51
N LEU A 53 16.17 7.15 -0.65
CA LEU A 53 16.73 8.51 -0.66
C LEU A 53 16.75 9.19 0.71
N ASN A 54 16.12 8.63 1.74
CA ASN A 54 16.03 9.26 3.07
C ASN A 54 15.50 10.70 3.00
N GLY A 55 14.32 10.92 2.41
CA GLY A 55 13.72 12.25 2.25
C GLY A 55 13.22 12.87 3.54
N TYR A 56 12.66 12.05 4.41
CA TYR A 56 12.08 12.44 5.69
C TYR A 56 12.03 11.26 6.66
N GLN A 57 11.64 11.53 7.90
CA GLN A 57 11.44 10.54 8.95
C GLN A 57 10.20 10.89 9.77
N TYR A 58 9.34 9.91 10.00
CA TYR A 58 8.25 9.97 10.96
C TYR A 58 8.75 9.60 12.35
N LEU A 59 8.29 10.34 13.36
CA LEU A 59 8.64 10.12 14.78
C LEU A 59 7.36 10.03 15.64
N PRO A 60 6.48 9.04 15.39
CA PRO A 60 5.23 8.92 16.13
C PRO A 60 5.40 8.59 17.62
N GLY A 61 6.47 7.92 18.02
CA GLY A 61 6.72 7.50 19.40
C GLY A 61 5.69 6.48 19.91
N ILE A 62 5.18 5.62 19.03
CA ILE A 62 4.20 4.55 19.36
C ILE A 62 4.93 3.23 19.63
N LEU A 63 5.93 2.90 18.81
CA LEU A 63 6.72 1.68 18.92
C LEU A 63 8.10 1.97 19.54
N PRO A 64 8.67 1.00 20.30
CA PRO A 64 9.97 1.18 20.93
C PRO A 64 11.13 1.15 19.93
N ASP A 65 10.99 0.40 18.83
CA ASP A 65 11.98 0.35 17.75
C ASP A 65 11.78 1.59 16.85
N PRO A 66 12.76 2.53 16.77
CA PRO A 66 12.57 3.79 16.03
C PRO A 66 12.35 3.61 14.53
N LYS A 67 12.81 2.49 13.96
CA LYS A 67 12.65 2.20 12.55
C LYS A 67 11.26 1.66 12.26
N LEU A 68 10.77 0.71 13.08
CA LEU A 68 9.39 0.25 12.99
C LEU A 68 8.41 1.39 13.27
N ASP A 69 8.77 2.28 14.19
CA ASP A 69 8.00 3.48 14.50
C ASP A 69 7.93 4.44 13.30
N ASN A 70 9.05 4.68 12.61
CA ASN A 70 9.08 5.46 11.37
C ASN A 70 8.19 4.83 10.27
N TYR A 71 8.28 3.51 10.08
CA TYR A 71 7.42 2.81 9.12
C TYR A 71 5.94 2.86 9.51
N LEU A 72 5.63 2.73 10.80
CA LEU A 72 4.26 2.86 11.29
C LEU A 72 3.70 4.26 10.99
N GLY A 73 4.48 5.31 11.21
CA GLY A 73 4.10 6.68 10.86
C GLY A 73 3.78 6.83 9.37
N SER A 74 4.63 6.24 8.52
CA SER A 74 4.41 6.17 7.08
C SER A 74 3.11 5.43 6.72
N TYR A 75 2.84 4.26 7.30
CA TYR A 75 1.59 3.52 7.07
C TYR A 75 0.34 4.29 7.52
N ILE A 76 0.41 5.00 8.66
CA ILE A 76 -0.71 5.84 9.13
C ILE A 76 -1.01 6.96 8.12
N SER A 77 0.02 7.60 7.57
CA SER A 77 -0.15 8.60 6.50
C SER A 77 -0.70 7.95 5.21
N ASN A 78 0.04 6.98 4.71
CA ASN A 78 -0.02 6.53 3.32
C ASN A 78 -1.07 5.45 3.08
N SER A 79 -1.46 4.71 4.12
CA SER A 79 -2.50 3.68 4.04
C SER A 79 -3.81 4.08 4.71
N LEU A 80 -3.82 5.15 5.53
CA LEU A 80 -5.03 5.60 6.22
C LEU A 80 -5.47 7.00 5.79
N ILE A 81 -4.88 8.06 6.36
CA ILE A 81 -5.48 9.40 6.29
C ILE A 81 -5.47 10.00 4.89
N VAL A 82 -4.40 9.81 4.10
CA VAL A 82 -4.32 10.32 2.72
C VAL A 82 -5.25 9.56 1.76
N PRO A 83 -5.32 8.21 1.80
CA PRO A 83 -6.34 7.50 1.04
C PRO A 83 -7.78 7.79 1.50
N ALA A 84 -8.03 7.98 2.80
CA ALA A 84 -9.35 8.30 3.32
C ALA A 84 -9.85 9.68 2.85
N SER A 85 -8.97 10.68 2.76
CA SER A 85 -9.33 11.98 2.17
C SER A 85 -9.59 11.88 0.66
N ALA A 86 -8.84 11.05 -0.08
CA ALA A 86 -9.15 10.79 -1.48
C ALA A 86 -10.54 10.14 -1.64
N VAL A 87 -10.90 9.22 -0.74
CA VAL A 87 -12.23 8.59 -0.72
C VAL A 87 -13.32 9.61 -0.44
N ILE A 88 -13.20 10.48 0.56
CA ILE A 88 -14.26 11.47 0.85
C ILE A 88 -14.44 12.46 -0.31
N ILE A 89 -13.36 12.89 -0.95
CA ILE A 89 -13.40 13.75 -2.13
C ILE A 89 -14.26 13.11 -3.24
N ASN A 90 -14.07 11.82 -3.51
CA ASN A 90 -14.80 11.10 -4.56
C ASN A 90 -16.23 10.69 -4.12
N ALA A 91 -16.41 10.32 -2.86
CA ALA A 91 -17.70 9.94 -2.31
C ALA A 91 -18.68 11.12 -2.35
N PHE A 92 -18.24 12.34 -2.06
CA PHE A 92 -19.08 13.53 -2.11
C PHE A 92 -18.97 14.32 -3.43
N SER A 93 -18.25 13.79 -4.42
CA SER A 93 -18.02 14.46 -5.72
C SER A 93 -17.51 15.90 -5.56
N LEU A 94 -16.58 16.14 -4.63
CA LEU A 94 -16.13 17.49 -4.29
C LEU A 94 -15.41 18.15 -5.48
N PRO A 95 -15.68 19.43 -5.78
CA PRO A 95 -15.04 20.14 -6.88
C PRO A 95 -13.56 20.42 -6.60
N GLN A 96 -12.83 20.85 -7.64
CA GLN A 96 -11.37 21.00 -7.61
C GLN A 96 -10.88 21.95 -6.51
N GLY A 97 -11.65 22.98 -6.16
CA GLY A 97 -11.32 23.90 -5.06
C GLY A 97 -11.13 23.20 -3.71
N TYR A 98 -12.02 22.27 -3.34
CA TYR A 98 -11.85 21.47 -2.13
C TYR A 98 -10.67 20.50 -2.24
N THR A 99 -10.43 19.96 -3.43
CA THR A 99 -9.28 19.08 -3.68
C THR A 99 -7.96 19.80 -3.37
N LEU A 100 -7.83 21.05 -3.81
CA LEU A 100 -6.68 21.91 -3.49
C LEU A 100 -6.67 22.31 -2.01
N GLY A 101 -7.83 22.56 -1.41
CA GLY A 101 -7.96 22.83 0.03
C GLY A 101 -7.43 21.67 0.89
N PHE A 102 -7.77 20.42 0.55
CA PHE A 102 -7.21 19.25 1.23
C PHE A 102 -5.70 19.14 1.02
N ALA A 103 -5.18 19.38 -0.19
CA ALA A 103 -3.74 19.36 -0.44
C ALA A 103 -2.99 20.43 0.38
N ALA A 104 -3.55 21.64 0.48
CA ALA A 104 -3.03 22.71 1.33
C ALA A 104 -3.10 22.34 2.81
N LEU A 105 -4.18 21.71 3.27
CA LEU A 105 -4.31 21.22 4.65
C LEU A 105 -3.21 20.21 4.99
N PHE A 106 -2.98 19.20 4.15
CA PHE A 106 -1.91 18.23 4.39
C PHE A 106 -0.52 18.84 4.32
N THR A 107 -0.30 19.82 3.43
CA THR A 107 0.95 20.61 3.41
C THR A 107 1.17 21.36 4.72
N GLY A 108 0.10 21.94 5.28
CA GLY A 108 0.12 22.59 6.58
C GLY A 108 0.37 21.62 7.73
N ILE A 109 -0.24 20.42 7.71
CA ILE A 109 -0.01 19.37 8.70
C ILE A 109 1.45 18.90 8.66
N ASP A 110 1.99 18.64 7.48
CA ASP A 110 3.39 18.24 7.26
C ASP A 110 4.37 19.28 7.82
N TRP A 111 4.14 20.56 7.49
CA TRP A 111 4.92 21.66 8.06
C TRP A 111 4.78 21.75 9.59
N TYR A 112 3.55 21.65 10.11
CA TYR A 112 3.27 21.75 11.53
C TYR A 112 3.89 20.59 12.32
N PHE A 113 3.86 19.37 11.80
CA PHE A 113 4.49 18.20 12.39
C PHE A 113 6.01 18.35 12.44
N THR A 114 6.59 19.05 11.47
CA THR A 114 8.01 19.42 11.49
C THR A 114 8.32 20.39 12.62
N VAL A 115 7.49 21.43 12.81
CA VAL A 115 7.64 22.39 13.91
C VAL A 115 7.52 21.72 15.28
N LEU A 116 6.64 20.73 15.42
CA LEU A 116 6.47 19.94 16.64
C LEU A 116 7.60 18.93 16.89
N GLY A 117 8.48 18.69 15.91
CA GLY A 117 9.56 17.70 16.01
C GLY A 117 9.09 16.24 15.93
N ILE A 118 7.85 16.00 15.48
CA ILE A 118 7.26 14.64 15.34
C ILE A 118 7.36 14.10 13.91
N TYR A 119 7.95 14.91 13.04
CA TYR A 119 8.30 14.63 11.66
C TYR A 119 9.56 15.42 11.32
N LYS A 120 10.49 14.83 10.57
CA LYS A 120 11.77 15.46 10.25
C LYS A 120 12.03 15.43 8.76
N HIS A 121 12.18 16.62 8.17
CA HIS A 121 12.69 16.76 6.82
C HIS A 121 14.21 16.56 6.78
N LEU A 122 14.68 15.80 5.80
CA LEU A 122 16.10 15.69 5.46
C LEU A 122 16.38 16.52 4.20
N TRP A 123 15.92 16.06 3.03
CA TRP A 123 15.91 16.87 1.79
C TRP A 123 14.49 17.19 1.30
N TRP A 124 13.48 16.50 1.84
CA TRP A 124 12.09 16.77 1.52
C TRP A 124 11.63 18.14 2.01
N LYS A 125 10.60 18.69 1.38
CA LYS A 125 9.99 19.97 1.74
C LYS A 125 8.48 19.80 1.71
N SER A 126 7.75 20.48 2.60
CA SER A 126 6.28 20.39 2.68
C SER A 126 5.58 20.71 1.36
N ILE A 127 6.15 21.60 0.53
CA ILE A 127 5.59 21.89 -0.80
C ILE A 127 5.53 20.65 -1.70
N TYR A 128 6.47 19.72 -1.58
CA TYR A 128 6.46 18.47 -2.33
C TYR A 128 5.30 17.57 -1.89
N THR A 129 4.94 17.56 -0.60
CA THR A 129 3.73 16.90 -0.08
C THR A 129 2.48 17.47 -0.74
N GLY A 130 2.35 18.79 -0.82
CA GLY A 130 1.21 19.45 -1.48
C GLY A 130 1.08 19.12 -2.96
N ILE A 131 2.19 19.11 -3.70
CA ILE A 131 2.23 18.73 -5.11
C ILE A 131 1.84 17.26 -5.27
N GLY A 132 2.45 16.35 -4.50
CA GLY A 132 2.19 14.92 -4.55
C GLY A 132 0.72 14.59 -4.27
N ILE A 133 0.14 15.19 -3.22
CA ILE A 133 -1.27 14.99 -2.86
C ILE A 133 -2.21 15.55 -3.94
N SER A 134 -1.88 16.69 -4.55
CA SER A 134 -2.68 17.24 -5.65
C SER A 134 -2.72 16.30 -6.86
N VAL A 135 -1.57 15.73 -7.23
CA VAL A 135 -1.46 14.72 -8.30
C VAL A 135 -2.23 13.45 -7.92
N LEU A 136 -2.08 12.98 -6.69
CA LEU A 136 -2.75 11.79 -6.18
C LEU A 136 -4.28 11.93 -6.22
N TYR A 137 -4.82 13.09 -5.86
CA TYR A 137 -6.27 13.33 -5.95
C TYR A 137 -6.77 13.42 -7.40
N ALA A 138 -5.97 13.93 -8.33
CA ALA A 138 -6.30 13.88 -9.74
C ALA A 138 -6.33 12.42 -10.25
N MET A 139 -5.37 11.60 -9.82
CA MET A 139 -5.35 10.16 -10.12
C MET A 139 -6.54 9.43 -9.48
N SER A 140 -6.87 9.73 -8.23
CA SER A 140 -7.98 9.07 -7.51
C SER A 140 -9.33 9.33 -8.20
N LYS A 141 -9.56 10.53 -8.74
CA LYS A 141 -10.75 10.83 -9.56
C LYS A 141 -10.81 9.96 -10.82
N ARG A 142 -9.68 9.72 -11.49
CA ARG A 142 -9.61 8.85 -12.68
C ARG A 142 -9.89 7.39 -12.33
N ILE A 143 -9.31 6.90 -11.23
CA ILE A 143 -9.55 5.54 -10.74
C ILE A 143 -11.02 5.38 -10.37
N TRP A 144 -11.58 6.36 -9.65
CA TRP A 144 -12.99 6.35 -9.28
C TRP A 144 -13.91 6.29 -10.50
N ALA A 145 -13.63 7.10 -11.53
CA ALA A 145 -14.36 7.01 -12.79
C ALA A 145 -14.28 5.61 -13.41
N GLY A 146 -13.07 5.02 -13.49
CA GLY A 146 -12.87 3.66 -14.00
C GLY A 146 -13.60 2.58 -13.20
N LEU A 147 -13.67 2.71 -11.86
CA LEU A 147 -14.44 1.80 -11.01
C LEU A 147 -15.95 1.87 -11.27
N GLN A 148 -16.44 3.00 -11.79
CA GLN A 148 -17.85 3.17 -12.15
C GLN A 148 -18.18 2.70 -13.56
N GLU A 149 -17.19 2.44 -14.42
CA GLU A 149 -17.41 1.91 -15.75
C GLU A 149 -17.96 0.47 -15.70
N LYS A 150 -19.05 0.23 -16.45
CA LYS A 150 -19.63 -1.13 -16.59
C LYS A 150 -18.72 -2.09 -17.34
N ARG A 151 -17.88 -1.56 -18.24
CA ARG A 151 -16.97 -2.31 -19.12
C ARG A 151 -15.63 -1.60 -19.19
N PRO A 152 -14.82 -1.64 -18.12
CA PRO A 152 -13.52 -1.01 -18.13
C PRO A 152 -12.62 -1.64 -19.19
N SER A 153 -11.68 -0.86 -19.71
CA SER A 153 -10.61 -1.41 -20.54
C SER A 153 -9.84 -2.50 -19.80
N LEU A 154 -9.25 -3.44 -20.55
CA LEU A 154 -8.41 -4.50 -19.99
C LEU A 154 -7.31 -3.93 -19.08
N LEU A 155 -6.67 -2.83 -19.51
CA LEU A 155 -5.59 -2.20 -18.75
C LEU A 155 -6.08 -1.64 -17.40
N VAL A 156 -7.20 -0.92 -17.39
CA VAL A 156 -7.79 -0.38 -16.14
C VAL A 156 -8.12 -1.51 -15.18
N ARG A 157 -8.72 -2.59 -15.68
CA ARG A 157 -9.04 -3.76 -14.87
C ARG A 157 -7.80 -4.40 -14.24
N LEU A 158 -6.76 -4.68 -15.04
CA LEU A 158 -5.52 -5.29 -14.53
C LEU A 158 -4.83 -4.37 -13.53
N LEU A 159 -4.81 -3.06 -13.80
CA LEU A 159 -4.24 -2.06 -12.89
C LEU A 159 -4.97 -2.06 -11.55
N VAL A 160 -6.31 -2.03 -11.55
CA VAL A 160 -7.10 -2.04 -10.31
C VAL A 160 -6.89 -3.33 -9.51
N ILE A 161 -6.79 -4.49 -10.19
CA ILE A 161 -6.45 -5.75 -9.52
C ILE A 161 -5.08 -5.66 -8.86
N TYR A 162 -4.06 -5.21 -9.59
CA TYR A 162 -2.70 -5.09 -9.08
C TYR A 162 -2.60 -4.14 -7.89
N LEU A 163 -3.19 -2.95 -8.02
CA LEU A 163 -3.23 -1.94 -6.96
C LEU A 163 -4.10 -2.34 -5.77
N THR A 164 -5.02 -3.29 -5.92
CA THR A 164 -5.75 -3.86 -4.77
C THR A 164 -4.95 -4.96 -4.09
N TYR A 165 -4.40 -5.89 -4.87
CA TYR A 165 -3.70 -7.06 -4.36
C TYR A 165 -2.42 -6.70 -3.59
N THR A 166 -1.59 -5.82 -4.14
CA THR A 166 -0.26 -5.51 -3.59
C THR A 166 -0.28 -4.98 -2.14
N PRO A 167 -1.07 -3.96 -1.76
CA PRO A 167 -1.14 -3.51 -0.36
C PRO A 167 -1.77 -4.55 0.58
N ILE A 168 -2.74 -5.35 0.10
CA ILE A 168 -3.30 -6.47 0.89
C ILE A 168 -2.22 -7.50 1.18
N TYR A 169 -1.41 -7.85 0.17
CA TYR A 169 -0.28 -8.75 0.36
C TYR A 169 0.73 -8.18 1.36
N THR A 170 1.11 -6.91 1.20
CA THR A 170 2.09 -6.26 2.08
C THR A 170 1.63 -6.19 3.53
N ILE A 171 0.37 -5.83 3.81
CA ILE A 171 -0.11 -5.76 5.19
C ILE A 171 -0.17 -7.13 5.86
N ILE A 172 -0.61 -8.18 5.14
CA ILE A 172 -0.62 -9.55 5.66
C ILE A 172 0.80 -10.02 5.93
N LEU A 173 1.73 -9.77 5.00
CA LEU A 173 3.11 -10.17 5.17
C LEU A 173 3.77 -9.43 6.33
N PHE A 174 3.54 -8.12 6.45
CA PHE A 174 4.08 -7.30 7.54
C PHE A 174 3.61 -7.84 8.91
N LEU A 175 2.32 -8.15 9.04
CA LEU A 175 1.75 -8.71 10.26
C LEU A 175 2.33 -10.11 10.56
N LEU A 176 2.35 -11.00 9.56
CA LEU A 176 2.86 -12.37 9.73
C LEU A 176 4.36 -12.40 10.03
N ASN A 177 5.16 -11.52 9.40
CA ASN A 177 6.60 -11.36 9.65
C ASN A 177 6.90 -10.58 10.95
N LYS A 178 5.87 -10.19 11.71
CA LYS A 178 5.99 -9.35 12.92
C LYS A 178 6.85 -8.10 12.65
N GLY A 179 6.63 -7.42 11.53
CA GLY A 179 7.40 -6.23 11.16
C GLY A 179 8.85 -6.46 10.72
N GLY A 180 9.24 -7.69 10.35
CA GLY A 180 10.60 -7.97 9.86
C GLY A 180 11.49 -8.77 10.83
N HIS A 181 10.90 -9.32 11.90
CA HIS A 181 11.61 -10.09 12.91
C HIS A 181 11.76 -11.57 12.56
N LEU A 182 10.92 -12.13 11.69
CA LEU A 182 10.92 -13.56 11.43
C LEU A 182 11.77 -13.96 10.21
N PHE A 183 11.79 -13.14 9.17
CA PHE A 183 12.64 -13.33 8.00
C PHE A 183 12.99 -12.00 7.35
N ARG A 184 14.04 -12.01 6.53
CA ARG A 184 14.47 -10.87 5.73
C ARG A 184 14.86 -11.30 4.32
N PHE A 185 14.46 -10.50 3.34
CA PHE A 185 15.13 -10.45 2.05
C PHE A 185 16.53 -9.84 2.21
N GLN A 186 17.57 -10.47 1.68
CA GLN A 186 18.93 -9.93 1.68
C GLN A 186 19.73 -10.50 0.51
N VAL A 187 20.87 -9.88 0.21
CA VAL A 187 21.86 -10.42 -0.72
C VAL A 187 23.23 -10.14 -0.12
N GLN A 188 24.09 -11.16 0.00
CA GLN A 188 25.33 -11.10 0.80
C GLN A 188 26.32 -10.00 0.36
N TRP A 189 26.29 -9.61 -0.92
CA TRP A 189 27.20 -8.61 -1.50
C TRP A 189 26.63 -7.18 -1.52
N ALA A 190 25.39 -6.97 -1.06
CA ALA A 190 24.71 -5.69 -1.18
C ALA A 190 24.74 -4.87 0.12
N GLY A 191 24.95 -3.55 0.00
CA GLY A 191 25.31 -2.61 1.07
C GLY A 191 24.37 -2.50 2.28
N GLU A 192 23.64 -1.39 2.43
CA GLU A 192 22.77 -1.18 3.59
C GLU A 192 21.65 -2.24 3.64
N LEU A 193 21.73 -3.17 4.60
CA LEU A 193 20.87 -4.35 4.72
C LEU A 193 19.37 -4.02 4.61
N GLU A 194 18.93 -2.88 5.14
CA GLU A 194 17.52 -2.51 5.10
C GLU A 194 17.04 -2.02 3.74
N LYS A 195 17.83 -1.19 3.06
CA LYS A 195 17.49 -0.73 1.71
C LYS A 195 17.45 -1.92 0.75
N VAL A 196 18.37 -2.86 0.94
CA VAL A 196 18.41 -4.13 0.19
C VAL A 196 17.17 -4.96 0.50
N HIS A 197 16.82 -5.12 1.78
CA HIS A 197 15.62 -5.85 2.20
C HIS A 197 14.35 -5.32 1.54
N GLN A 198 14.10 -4.03 1.68
CA GLN A 198 12.92 -3.37 1.15
C GLN A 198 12.95 -3.40 -0.38
N GLY A 199 14.08 -3.07 -1.01
CA GLY A 199 14.21 -3.12 -2.47
C GLY A 199 13.88 -4.49 -3.06
N LEU A 200 14.48 -5.55 -2.52
CA LEU A 200 14.23 -6.93 -2.95
C LEU A 200 12.79 -7.37 -2.68
N PHE A 201 12.24 -7.00 -1.52
CA PHE A 201 10.85 -7.27 -1.20
C PHE A 201 9.90 -6.65 -2.24
N TYR A 202 10.15 -5.40 -2.66
CA TYR A 202 9.32 -4.74 -3.67
C TYR A 202 9.49 -5.32 -5.06
N VAL A 203 10.69 -5.79 -5.43
CA VAL A 203 10.90 -6.53 -6.69
C VAL A 203 10.11 -7.85 -6.65
N TYR A 204 10.19 -8.59 -5.54
CA TYR A 204 9.40 -9.79 -5.35
C TYR A 204 7.89 -9.50 -5.41
N LEU A 205 7.43 -8.43 -4.75
CA LEU A 205 6.02 -8.01 -4.75
C LEU A 205 5.54 -7.61 -6.15
N PHE A 206 6.38 -6.92 -6.92
CA PHE A 206 6.09 -6.53 -8.30
C PHE A 206 5.89 -7.76 -9.19
N ILE A 207 6.82 -8.72 -9.14
CA ILE A 207 6.76 -9.95 -9.93
C ILE A 207 5.52 -10.78 -9.54
N THR A 208 5.35 -11.05 -8.25
CA THR A 208 4.21 -11.84 -7.75
C THR A 208 2.88 -11.16 -8.02
N GLY A 209 2.80 -9.83 -7.84
CA GLY A 209 1.64 -9.03 -8.17
C GLY A 209 1.25 -9.12 -9.63
N ILE A 210 2.22 -9.08 -10.56
CA ILE A 210 1.94 -9.26 -12.00
C ILE A 210 1.39 -10.66 -12.26
N ILE A 211 2.04 -11.71 -11.75
CA ILE A 211 1.61 -13.11 -11.98
C ILE A 211 0.17 -13.32 -11.48
N VAL A 212 -0.13 -12.85 -10.25
CA VAL A 212 -1.46 -12.95 -9.66
C VAL A 212 -2.48 -12.16 -10.46
N THR A 213 -2.20 -10.91 -10.78
CA THR A 213 -3.09 -10.04 -11.56
C THR A 213 -3.44 -10.64 -12.91
N LEU A 214 -2.46 -11.20 -13.63
CA LEU A 214 -2.70 -11.87 -14.90
C LEU A 214 -3.53 -13.15 -14.71
N SER A 215 -3.25 -13.91 -13.65
CA SER A 215 -3.94 -15.18 -13.37
C SER A 215 -5.43 -15.02 -13.08
N ILE A 216 -5.83 -13.97 -12.34
CA ILE A 216 -7.22 -13.72 -11.96
C ILE A 216 -7.93 -12.70 -12.87
N GLY A 217 -7.17 -11.81 -13.51
CA GLY A 217 -7.68 -10.70 -14.33
C GLY A 217 -7.77 -10.97 -15.82
N LEU A 218 -7.19 -12.07 -16.32
CA LEU A 218 -7.33 -12.53 -17.70
C LEU A 218 -8.23 -13.76 -17.81
N LYS A 219 -8.94 -13.87 -18.94
CA LYS A 219 -9.74 -15.05 -19.28
C LYS A 219 -8.83 -16.18 -19.76
N LEU A 220 -8.19 -16.85 -18.81
CA LEU A 220 -7.23 -17.93 -19.05
C LEU A 220 -7.87 -19.30 -18.86
N ARG A 221 -7.47 -20.28 -19.67
CA ARG A 221 -7.77 -21.70 -19.39
C ARG A 221 -7.10 -22.11 -18.08
N LEU A 222 -7.70 -23.05 -17.34
CA LEU A 222 -7.20 -23.53 -16.03
C LEU A 222 -5.70 -23.88 -16.05
N ARG A 223 -5.21 -24.53 -17.12
CA ARG A 223 -3.79 -24.88 -17.28
C ARG A 223 -2.82 -23.69 -17.17
N TYR A 224 -3.22 -22.50 -17.64
CA TYR A 224 -2.39 -21.30 -17.55
C TYR A 224 -2.45 -20.66 -16.16
N ARG A 225 -3.58 -20.81 -15.44
CA ARG A 225 -3.67 -20.42 -14.02
C ARG A 225 -2.79 -21.33 -13.14
N LEU A 226 -2.80 -22.64 -13.41
CA LEU A 226 -1.91 -23.60 -12.77
C LEU A 226 -0.44 -23.30 -13.06
N LEU A 227 -0.11 -22.90 -14.30
CA LEU A 227 1.23 -22.44 -14.65
C LEU A 227 1.65 -21.23 -13.79
N GLY A 228 0.76 -20.27 -13.56
CA GLY A 228 1.02 -19.14 -12.65
C GLY A 228 1.38 -19.59 -11.23
N ILE A 229 0.67 -20.59 -10.68
CA ILE A 229 0.98 -21.19 -9.37
C ILE A 229 2.35 -21.86 -9.40
N VAL A 230 2.65 -22.65 -10.45
CA VAL A 230 3.97 -23.29 -10.61
C VAL A 230 5.08 -22.25 -10.64
N VAL A 231 4.91 -21.15 -11.39
CA VAL A 231 5.88 -20.06 -11.43
C VAL A 231 6.07 -19.42 -10.06
N LEU A 232 5.00 -19.20 -9.29
CA LEU A 232 5.10 -18.69 -7.91
C LEU A 232 5.84 -19.65 -6.98
N VAL A 233 5.59 -20.96 -7.09
CA VAL A 233 6.30 -21.98 -6.30
C VAL A 233 7.79 -21.98 -6.66
N LEU A 234 8.12 -21.97 -7.95
CA LEU A 234 9.51 -21.93 -8.42
C LEU A 234 10.22 -20.65 -8.01
N LEU A 235 9.54 -19.50 -8.06
CA LEU A 235 10.08 -18.23 -7.57
C LEU A 235 10.41 -18.31 -6.08
N ASN A 236 9.48 -18.80 -5.26
CA ASN A 236 9.67 -18.95 -3.81
C ASN A 236 10.77 -19.96 -3.46
N TRP A 237 10.86 -21.06 -4.22
CA TRP A 237 11.97 -22.00 -4.09
C TRP A 237 13.30 -21.33 -4.45
N ALA A 238 13.38 -20.62 -5.57
CA ALA A 238 14.60 -19.96 -6.03
C ALA A 238 15.12 -18.93 -5.01
N ILE A 239 14.26 -18.05 -4.48
CA ILE A 239 14.69 -17.08 -3.47
C ILE A 239 15.18 -17.75 -2.18
N GLY A 240 14.68 -18.94 -1.84
CA GLY A 240 15.19 -19.73 -0.71
C GLY A 240 16.53 -20.40 -1.00
N GLN A 241 16.72 -20.91 -2.23
CA GLN A 241 17.98 -21.58 -2.62
C GLN A 241 19.16 -20.62 -2.79
N TYR A 242 18.89 -19.39 -3.25
CA TYR A 242 19.92 -18.38 -3.48
C TYR A 242 20.17 -17.46 -2.27
N ASP A 243 19.75 -17.88 -1.07
CA ASP A 243 19.85 -17.10 0.18
C ASP A 243 19.31 -15.66 0.06
N ILE A 244 18.34 -15.45 -0.83
CA ILE A 244 17.66 -14.17 -0.98
C ILE A 244 16.66 -14.02 0.16
N PHE A 245 15.91 -15.08 0.48
CA PHE A 245 15.07 -15.16 1.66
C PHE A 245 15.85 -15.81 2.79
N VAL A 246 16.11 -15.06 3.86
CA VAL A 246 16.84 -15.56 5.02
C VAL A 246 15.96 -15.54 6.26
N SER A 247 15.74 -16.72 6.81
CA SER A 247 14.99 -16.88 8.04
C SER A 247 15.82 -16.45 9.25
N GLN A 248 15.20 -15.73 10.18
CA GLN A 248 15.78 -15.37 11.48
C GLN A 248 15.41 -16.39 12.57
N VAL A 249 14.45 -17.28 12.29
CA VAL A 249 13.92 -18.27 13.25
C VAL A 249 13.82 -19.64 12.60
N ALA A 250 14.10 -20.70 13.35
CA ALA A 250 13.94 -22.07 12.87
C ALA A 250 12.50 -22.34 12.41
N GLY A 251 12.34 -23.09 11.32
CA GLY A 251 11.02 -23.52 10.80
C GLY A 251 10.32 -22.54 9.86
N ILE A 252 10.92 -21.37 9.58
CA ILE A 252 10.40 -20.43 8.59
C ILE A 252 11.16 -20.59 7.28
N SER A 253 10.40 -20.68 6.18
CA SER A 253 10.92 -20.86 4.83
C SER A 253 10.16 -19.97 3.84
N ALA A 254 10.78 -19.72 2.69
CA ALA A 254 10.19 -18.94 1.61
C ALA A 254 8.83 -19.50 1.13
N HIS A 255 8.57 -20.80 1.32
CA HIS A 255 7.28 -21.41 0.96
C HIS A 255 6.09 -20.81 1.72
N GLN A 256 6.30 -20.25 2.91
CA GLN A 256 5.23 -19.58 3.66
C GLN A 256 4.67 -18.35 2.94
N LEU A 257 5.43 -17.76 2.01
CA LEU A 257 4.96 -16.66 1.16
C LEU A 257 3.82 -17.08 0.22
N ILE A 258 3.73 -18.37 -0.14
CA ILE A 258 2.61 -18.91 -0.94
C ILE A 258 1.30 -18.79 -0.15
N LEU A 259 1.33 -19.08 1.14
CA LEU A 259 0.16 -18.93 2.00
C LEU A 259 -0.31 -17.47 2.05
N VAL A 260 0.63 -16.53 2.14
CA VAL A 260 0.34 -15.08 2.09
C VAL A 260 -0.34 -14.73 0.77
N THR A 261 0.16 -15.24 -0.36
CA THR A 261 -0.46 -15.04 -1.67
C THR A 261 -1.88 -15.59 -1.71
N ILE A 262 -2.12 -16.80 -1.19
CA ILE A 262 -3.46 -17.41 -1.18
C ILE A 262 -4.45 -16.55 -0.38
N ILE A 263 -4.06 -16.10 0.82
CA ILE A 263 -4.91 -15.26 1.67
C ILE A 263 -5.16 -13.91 0.99
N ALA A 264 -4.13 -13.27 0.43
CA ALA A 264 -4.27 -11.98 -0.25
C ALA A 264 -5.16 -12.05 -1.49
N VAL A 265 -5.04 -13.12 -2.30
CA VAL A 265 -5.92 -13.39 -3.45
C VAL A 265 -7.36 -13.58 -2.98
N PHE A 266 -7.58 -14.38 -1.95
CA PHE A 266 -8.91 -14.62 -1.40
C PHE A 266 -9.59 -13.32 -0.94
N ILE A 267 -8.89 -12.48 -0.17
CA ILE A 267 -9.41 -11.18 0.30
C ILE A 267 -9.68 -10.25 -0.89
N THR A 268 -8.79 -10.21 -1.88
CA THR A 268 -8.99 -9.40 -3.10
C THR A 268 -10.26 -9.83 -3.84
N ILE A 269 -10.48 -11.14 -4.00
CA ILE A 269 -11.67 -11.69 -4.65
C ILE A 269 -12.93 -11.31 -3.85
N LEU A 270 -12.94 -11.53 -2.54
CA LEU A 270 -14.07 -11.17 -1.68
C LEU A 270 -14.42 -9.69 -1.79
N LEU A 271 -13.42 -8.81 -1.74
CA LEU A 271 -13.64 -7.37 -1.85
C LEU A 271 -14.26 -7.00 -3.19
N PHE A 272 -13.81 -7.62 -4.28
CA PHE A 272 -14.36 -7.34 -5.62
C PHE A 272 -15.79 -7.85 -5.78
N LEU A 273 -16.11 -9.00 -5.19
CA LEU A 273 -17.48 -9.52 -5.12
C LEU A 273 -18.39 -8.56 -4.34
N MET A 274 -17.94 -8.08 -3.17
CA MET A 274 -18.68 -7.09 -2.36
C MET A 274 -18.88 -5.77 -3.09
N ALA A 275 -17.86 -5.32 -3.84
CA ALA A 275 -17.89 -4.13 -4.69
C ALA A 275 -18.63 -4.32 -6.02
N LYS A 276 -19.15 -5.53 -6.30
CA LYS A 276 -19.83 -5.90 -7.54
C LYS A 276 -19.00 -5.55 -8.78
N LEU A 277 -17.68 -5.71 -8.67
CA LEU A 277 -16.74 -5.48 -9.77
C LEU A 277 -16.61 -6.76 -10.59
N ASN A 278 -17.08 -6.72 -11.84
CA ASN A 278 -16.92 -7.82 -12.81
C ASN A 278 -15.51 -7.84 -13.42
N TYR A 279 -14.50 -7.72 -12.56
CA TYR A 279 -13.10 -7.60 -12.94
C TYR A 279 -12.40 -8.95 -12.88
N LEU A 280 -12.96 -9.88 -12.10
CA LEU A 280 -12.51 -11.26 -12.04
C LEU A 280 -13.14 -12.00 -13.21
N PHE A 281 -12.34 -12.76 -13.94
CA PHE A 281 -12.91 -13.74 -14.85
C PHE A 281 -13.17 -15.04 -14.09
N PRO A 282 -14.37 -15.65 -14.25
CA PRO A 282 -14.59 -17.02 -13.80
C PRO A 282 -13.57 -17.97 -14.44
#